data_AF-A0A965FVN2-F1
#
_entry.id   AF-A0A965FVN2-F1
#
_cell.length_a   1.000
_cell.length_b   1.000
_cell.length_c   1.000
_cell.angle_alpha   90.00
_cell.angle_beta   90.00
_cell.angle_gamma   90.00
#
_symmetry.space_group_name_H-M   'P 1'
#
loop_
_entity.id
_entity.type
_entity.pdbx_description
1 polymer ?
#
loop_
_entity_poly.entity_id
_entity_poly.type
_entity_poly.pdbx_seq_one_letter_code
_entity_poly.pdbx_strand_id
1 'polypeptide(L)'
;MTRPWWPILIVLLSMLILWVLAVAPMNFRQALDQAERQNELVIPEGFRARQETGLVSLLINNVSHISKTFHMERPRLPTPAQVSEEIWKTTGAMAIKGRAWSKRSLIYHAWITLKSTFYGFGLGL
;
A
#
# COMPACT_ATOMS: atom_id res chain seq x y z
N MET A 1 -13.54 -27.55 -26.02
CA MET A 1 -12.84 -26.25 -26.13
C MET A 1 -12.58 -25.71 -24.73
N THR A 2 -11.36 -25.84 -24.21
CA THR A 2 -10.96 -25.23 -22.92
C THR A 2 -10.52 -23.78 -23.18
N ARG A 3 -11.19 -22.81 -22.56
CA ARG A 3 -10.73 -21.41 -22.60
C ARG A 3 -9.39 -21.31 -21.87
N PRO A 4 -8.36 -20.66 -22.44
CA PRO A 4 -7.08 -20.48 -21.77
C PRO A 4 -7.23 -19.49 -20.62
N TRP A 5 -6.84 -19.90 -19.41
CA TRP A 5 -6.86 -19.08 -18.19
C TRP A 5 -5.53 -18.35 -17.93
N TRP A 6 -4.45 -18.73 -18.64
CA TRP A 6 -3.15 -18.10 -18.53
C TRP A 6 -3.13 -16.58 -18.83
N PRO A 7 -3.98 -16.00 -19.72
CA PRO A 7 -3.98 -14.55 -19.93
C PRO A 7 -4.38 -13.81 -18.65
N ILE A 8 -5.27 -14.39 -17.85
CA ILE A 8 -5.72 -13.82 -16.57
C ILE A 8 -4.54 -13.77 -15.60
N LEU A 9 -3.77 -14.85 -15.48
CA LEU A 9 -2.58 -14.85 -14.64
C LEU A 9 -1.55 -13.82 -15.06
N ILE A 10 -1.32 -13.66 -16.36
CA ILE A 10 -0.36 -12.66 -16.86
C ILE A 10 -0.80 -11.26 -16.46
N VAL A 11 -2.09 -10.95 -16.57
CA VAL A 11 -2.63 -9.65 -16.15
C VAL A 11 -2.48 -9.45 -14.64
N LEU A 12 -2.84 -10.45 -13.83
CA LEU A 12 -2.71 -10.35 -12.37
C LEU A 12 -1.26 -10.17 -11.94
N LEU A 13 -0.35 -10.92 -12.56
CA LEU A 13 1.07 -10.86 -12.25
C LEU A 13 1.70 -9.55 -12.72
N SER A 14 1.30 -9.03 -13.89
CA SER A 14 1.78 -7.71 -14.35
C SER A 14 1.30 -6.59 -13.42
N MET A 15 0.05 -6.64 -12.96
CA MET A 15 -0.47 -5.69 -11.97
C MET A 15 0.32 -5.77 -10.65
N LEU A 16 0.62 -6.97 -10.16
CA LEU A 16 1.40 -7.15 -8.93
C LEU A 16 2.83 -6.61 -9.08
N ILE A 17 3.49 -6.91 -10.20
CA ILE A 17 4.85 -6.42 -10.49
C ILE A 17 4.85 -4.89 -10.55
N LEU A 18 3.91 -4.30 -11.28
CA LEU A 18 3.79 -2.84 -11.38
C LEU A 18 3.57 -2.21 -10.01
N TRP A 19 2.74 -2.81 -9.16
CA TRP A 19 2.53 -2.35 -7.80
C TRP A 19 3.81 -2.42 -6.97
N VAL A 20 4.50 -3.56 -6.93
CA VAL A 20 5.75 -3.73 -6.16
C VAL A 20 6.83 -2.75 -6.64
N LEU A 21 6.97 -2.57 -7.96
CA LEU A 21 7.93 -1.62 -8.53
C LEU A 21 7.60 -0.18 -8.17
N ALA A 22 6.32 0.19 -8.05
CA ALA A 22 5.89 1.53 -7.69
C ALA A 22 6.15 1.88 -6.22
N VAL A 23 6.26 0.89 -5.32
CA VAL A 23 6.50 1.12 -3.88
C VAL A 23 7.78 1.94 -3.67
N ALA A 24 8.88 1.55 -4.32
CA ALA A 24 10.17 2.21 -4.17
C ALA A 24 10.11 3.71 -4.50
N PRO A 25 9.77 4.15 -5.73
CA PRO A 25 9.76 5.58 -6.08
C PRO A 25 8.71 6.39 -5.32
N MET A 26 7.54 5.82 -5.02
CA MET A 26 6.46 6.57 -4.35
C MET A 26 6.75 6.87 -2.88
N ASN A 27 7.41 5.93 -2.20
CA ASN A 27 7.77 6.06 -0.79
C ASN A 27 9.16 6.68 -0.58
N PHE A 28 9.99 6.78 -1.63
CA PHE A 28 11.42 7.11 -1.50
C PHE A 28 11.71 8.40 -0.73
N ARG A 29 11.01 9.48 -1.06
CA ARG A 29 11.22 10.78 -0.40
C ARG A 29 10.95 10.70 1.11
N GLN A 30 9.91 9.99 1.52
CA GLN A 30 9.62 9.76 2.94
C GLN A 30 10.68 8.86 3.60
N ALA A 31 11.23 7.88 2.87
CA ALA A 31 12.31 7.03 3.36
C ALA A 31 13.55 7.86 3.68
N LEU A 32 13.90 8.79 2.78
CA LEU A 32 15.02 9.70 2.96
C LEU A 32 14.80 10.69 4.11
N ASP A 33 13.58 11.24 4.24
CA ASP A 33 13.21 12.08 5.38
C ASP A 33 13.36 11.32 6.71
N GLN A 34 13.00 10.04 6.74
CA GLN A 34 13.15 9.19 7.92
C GLN A 34 14.61 8.81 8.19
N ALA A 35 15.39 8.50 7.15
CA ALA A 35 16.81 8.16 7.25
C ALA A 35 17.64 9.35 7.76
N GLU A 36 17.35 10.57 7.28
CA GLU A 36 18.00 11.79 7.77
C GLU A 36 17.71 12.02 9.26
N ARG A 37 16.49 11.78 9.72
CA ARG A 37 16.15 11.82 11.16
C ARG A 37 16.88 10.77 11.99
N GLN A 38 17.34 9.70 11.35
CA GLN A 38 18.15 8.64 11.96
C GLN A 38 19.65 8.95 11.87
N ASN A 39 20.03 10.16 11.44
CA ASN A 39 21.41 10.62 11.22
C ASN A 39 22.17 9.78 10.18
N GLU A 40 21.45 9.24 9.20
CA GLU A 40 22.09 8.54 8.07
C GLU A 40 22.45 9.52 6.96
N LEU A 41 23.52 9.19 6.22
CA LEU A 41 23.97 9.98 5.08
C LEU A 41 22.95 9.91 3.95
N VAL A 42 22.41 11.07 3.57
CA VAL A 42 21.41 11.24 2.51
C VAL A 42 21.84 12.38 1.58
N ILE A 43 21.80 12.14 0.27
CA ILE A 43 22.27 13.09 -0.74
C ILE A 43 21.11 13.47 -1.69
N PRO A 44 20.74 14.75 -1.84
CA PRO A 44 21.22 15.93 -1.11
C PRO A 44 20.65 16.02 0.31
N GLU A 45 21.38 16.72 1.18
CA GLU A 45 20.93 17.06 2.54
C GLU A 45 19.80 18.10 2.50
N GLY A 46 18.84 17.98 3.43
CA GLY A 46 17.76 18.94 3.57
C GLY A 46 16.55 18.68 2.65
N PHE A 47 15.37 18.92 3.22
CA PHE A 47 14.08 18.64 2.60
C PHE A 47 13.83 19.39 1.28
N ARG A 48 14.24 20.67 1.19
CA ARG A 48 14.01 21.49 -0.01
C ARG A 48 14.82 21.00 -1.21
N ALA A 49 16.11 20.75 -1.02
CA ALA A 49 16.98 20.23 -2.08
C ALA A 49 16.48 18.89 -2.64
N ARG A 50 15.93 18.01 -1.79
CA ARG A 50 15.31 16.75 -2.24
C ARG A 50 14.03 16.94 -3.07
N GLN A 51 13.25 18.00 -2.82
CA GLN A 51 12.05 18.25 -3.64
C GLN A 51 12.39 18.73 -5.04
N GLU A 52 13.44 19.55 -5.14
CA GLU A 52 13.96 20.10 -6.39
C GLU A 52 14.70 19.04 -7.21
N THR A 53 15.23 18.01 -6.55
CA THR A 53 15.89 16.87 -7.20
C THR A 53 14.88 15.92 -7.84
N GLY A 54 15.14 15.55 -9.10
CA GLY A 54 14.37 14.53 -9.81
C GLY A 54 14.46 13.14 -9.16
N LEU A 55 13.38 12.37 -9.21
CA LEU A 55 13.27 11.05 -8.55
C LEU A 55 14.37 10.07 -8.96
N VAL A 56 14.75 10.06 -10.24
CA VAL A 56 15.81 9.16 -10.75
C VAL A 56 17.16 9.46 -10.11
N SER A 57 17.53 10.74 -10.05
CA SER A 57 18.78 11.18 -9.42
C SER A 57 18.80 10.82 -7.93
N LEU A 58 17.67 11.03 -7.23
CA LEU A 58 17.55 10.63 -5.83
C LEU A 58 17.77 9.12 -5.65
N LEU A 59 17.12 8.28 -6.46
CA LEU A 59 17.23 6.82 -6.35
C LEU A 59 18.66 6.35 -6.57
N ILE A 60 19.34 6.85 -7.60
CA ILE A 60 20.71 6.48 -7.94
C ILE A 60 21.70 6.93 -6.87
N ASN A 61 21.51 8.12 -6.30
CA ASN A 61 22.42 8.66 -5.27
C ASN A 61 22.20 8.06 -3.88
N ASN A 62 21.10 7.31 -3.67
CA ASN A 62 20.69 6.80 -2.37
C ASN A 62 20.20 5.34 -2.46
N VAL A 63 20.82 4.52 -3.31
CA VAL A 63 20.40 3.13 -3.58
C VAL A 63 20.30 2.29 -2.30
N SER A 64 21.18 2.53 -1.32
CA SER A 64 21.18 1.85 -0.01
C SER A 64 19.86 2.02 0.76
N HIS A 65 19.11 3.10 0.50
CA HIS A 65 17.87 3.44 1.21
C HIS A 65 16.62 2.89 0.53
N ILE A 66 16.73 2.21 -0.62
CA ILE A 66 15.58 1.65 -1.35
C ILE A 66 14.86 0.58 -0.50
N SER A 67 15.59 -0.26 0.22
CA SER A 67 14.99 -1.31 1.06
C SER A 67 14.04 -0.75 2.12
N LYS A 68 14.33 0.44 2.67
CA LYS A 68 13.50 1.11 3.67
C LYS A 68 12.10 1.45 3.16
N THR A 69 11.94 1.65 1.85
CA THR A 69 10.64 1.98 1.23
C THR A 69 9.59 0.88 1.38
N PHE A 70 10.03 -0.36 1.58
CA PHE A 70 9.16 -1.53 1.72
C PHE A 70 8.72 -1.81 3.16
N HIS A 71 9.37 -1.20 4.16
CA HIS A 71 9.20 -1.53 5.58
C HIS A 71 8.76 -0.34 6.44
N MET A 72 8.00 0.59 5.86
CA MET A 72 7.47 1.74 6.58
C MET A 72 6.22 1.40 7.37
N GLU A 73 6.03 2.07 8.51
CA GLU A 73 4.80 1.99 9.31
C GLU A 73 3.63 2.72 8.63
N ARG A 74 3.90 3.85 7.98
CA ARG A 74 2.88 4.69 7.29
C ARG A 74 3.34 5.10 5.89
N PRO A 75 3.51 4.14 4.97
CA PRO A 75 3.91 4.43 3.60
C PRO A 75 2.81 5.18 2.85
N ARG A 76 3.19 5.97 1.84
CA ARG A 76 2.24 6.51 0.85
C ARG A 76 1.60 5.40 0.02
N LEU A 77 2.42 4.47 -0.46
CA LEU A 77 1.99 3.26 -1.17
C LEU A 77 2.36 2.02 -0.33
N PRO A 78 1.41 1.39 0.36
CA PRO A 78 1.69 0.16 1.10
C PRO A 78 2.04 -0.99 0.15
N THR A 79 2.88 -1.91 0.63
CA THR A 79 3.23 -3.10 -0.14
C THR A 79 2.05 -4.07 -0.23
N PRO A 80 1.99 -4.94 -1.26
CA PRO A 80 0.96 -5.98 -1.33
C PRO A 80 0.89 -6.85 -0.07
N ALA A 81 2.05 -7.17 0.51
CA ALA A 81 2.14 -7.92 1.76
C ALA A 81 1.50 -7.16 2.94
N GLN A 82 1.83 -5.88 3.12
CA GLN A 82 1.23 -5.05 4.17
C GLN A 82 -0.29 -4.92 4.03
N VAL A 83 -0.78 -4.73 2.81
CA VAL A 83 -2.23 -4.69 2.55
C VAL A 83 -2.89 -6.02 2.90
N SER A 84 -2.28 -7.14 2.49
CA SER A 84 -2.81 -8.47 2.80
C SER A 84 -2.87 -8.74 4.30
N GLU A 85 -1.84 -8.32 5.05
CA GLU A 85 -1.77 -8.47 6.49
C GLU A 85 -2.85 -7.64 7.19
N GLU A 86 -3.01 -6.37 6.81
CA GLU A 86 -4.01 -5.49 7.43
C GLU A 86 -5.45 -5.93 7.11
N ILE A 87 -5.70 -6.41 5.88
CA ILE A 87 -7.00 -7.01 5.52
C ILE A 87 -7.26 -8.22 6.41
N TRP A 88 -6.33 -9.17 6.52
CA TRP A 88 -6.51 -10.37 7.34
C TRP A 88 -6.74 -10.03 8.82
N LYS A 89 -5.92 -9.12 9.35
CA LYS A 89 -5.99 -8.63 10.73
C LYS A 89 -7.34 -7.98 11.06
N THR A 90 -7.92 -7.25 10.11
CA THR A 90 -9.20 -6.54 10.30
C THR A 90 -10.44 -7.34 9.93
N THR A 91 -10.26 -8.48 9.26
CA THR A 91 -11.32 -9.40 8.83
C THR A 91 -11.21 -10.74 9.56
N GLY A 92 -10.45 -11.70 9.02
CA GLY A 92 -10.35 -13.07 9.48
C GLY A 92 -9.88 -13.19 10.93
N ALA A 93 -8.82 -12.48 11.31
CA ALA A 93 -8.30 -12.52 12.68
C ALA A 93 -9.33 -11.97 13.69
N MET A 94 -10.15 -10.98 13.31
CA MET A 94 -11.25 -10.52 14.16
C MET A 94 -12.41 -11.51 14.19
N ALA A 95 -12.73 -12.14 13.07
CA ALA A 95 -13.78 -13.14 12.99
C ALA A 95 -13.50 -14.34 13.89
N ILE A 96 -12.27 -14.86 13.85
CA ILE A 96 -11.83 -15.96 14.72
C ILE A 96 -11.92 -15.56 16.21
N LYS A 97 -11.62 -14.30 16.54
CA LYS A 97 -11.75 -13.77 17.91
C LYS A 97 -13.19 -13.45 18.33
N GLY A 98 -14.20 -13.77 17.51
CA GLY A 98 -15.61 -13.44 17.76
C GLY A 98 -15.95 -11.95 17.65
N ARG A 99 -15.07 -11.14 17.04
CA ARG A 99 -15.16 -9.67 16.94
C ARG A 99 -15.44 -9.17 15.52
N ALA A 100 -15.93 -10.03 14.62
CA ALA A 100 -16.29 -9.67 13.24
C ALA A 100 -17.29 -8.50 13.16
N TRP A 101 -18.20 -8.38 14.12
CA TRP A 101 -19.22 -7.32 14.17
C TRP A 101 -18.83 -6.14 15.08
N SER A 102 -17.54 -5.99 15.40
CA SER A 102 -17.06 -4.88 16.21
C SER A 102 -16.78 -3.63 15.37
N LYS A 103 -16.82 -2.44 15.99
CA LYS A 103 -16.47 -1.16 15.36
C LYS A 103 -15.06 -1.10 14.75
N ARG A 104 -14.17 -2.04 15.09
CA ARG A 104 -12.81 -2.12 14.53
C ARG A 104 -12.73 -3.04 13.30
N SER A 105 -13.74 -3.88 13.04
CA SER A 105 -13.68 -4.85 11.94
C SER A 105 -14.03 -4.21 10.60
N LEU A 106 -13.27 -4.58 9.57
CA LEU A 106 -13.54 -4.16 8.19
C LEU A 106 -14.84 -4.79 7.66
N ILE A 107 -15.20 -6.00 8.11
CA ILE A 107 -16.45 -6.68 7.74
C ILE A 107 -17.66 -5.83 8.15
N TYR A 108 -17.65 -5.32 9.39
CA TYR A 108 -18.73 -4.49 9.92
C TYR A 108 -18.93 -3.20 9.12
N HIS A 109 -17.84 -2.48 8.82
CA HIS A 109 -17.91 -1.23 8.07
C HIS A 109 -18.33 -1.44 6.62
N ALA A 110 -17.79 -2.47 5.96
CA ALA A 110 -18.20 -2.85 4.61
C ALA A 110 -19.72 -3.11 4.55
N TRP A 111 -20.26 -3.81 5.56
CA TRP A 111 -21.71 -4.07 5.66
C TRP A 111 -22.53 -2.79 5.83
N ILE A 112 -22.11 -1.86 6.70
CA ILE A 112 -22.84 -0.60 6.88
C ILE A 112 -22.89 0.22 5.59
N THR A 113 -21.76 0.35 4.89
CA THR A 113 -21.71 1.06 3.61
C THR A 113 -22.58 0.38 2.56
N LEU A 114 -22.50 -0.95 2.47
CA LEU A 114 -23.30 -1.72 1.52
C LEU A 114 -24.80 -1.60 1.82
N LYS A 115 -25.20 -1.58 3.10
CA LYS A 115 -26.60 -1.37 3.50
C LYS A 115 -27.15 -0.06 2.95
N SER A 116 -26.43 1.06 3.07
CA SER A 116 -26.91 2.33 2.52
C SER A 116 -27.13 2.27 1.02
N THR A 117 -26.24 1.60 0.29
CA THR A 117 -26.37 1.39 -1.15
C THR A 117 -27.61 0.56 -1.48
N PHE A 118 -27.84 -0.56 -0.78
CA PHE A 118 -29.02 -1.38 -1.00
C PHE A 118 -30.33 -0.66 -0.70
N TYR A 119 -30.36 0.19 0.35
CA TYR A 119 -31.52 1.02 0.61
C TYR A 119 -31.78 2.02 -0.51
N GLY A 120 -30.74 2.67 -1.05
CA GLY A 120 -30.87 3.55 -2.22
C GLY A 120 -31.51 2.83 -3.41
N PHE A 121 -30.93 1.68 -3.79
CA PHE A 121 -31.49 0.85 -4.87
C PHE A 121 -32.93 0.40 -4.60
N GLY A 122 -33.25 -0.01 -3.36
CA GLY A 122 -34.59 -0.45 -2.98
C GLY A 122 -35.65 0.65 -3.05
N LEU A 123 -35.25 1.90 -2.81
CA LEU A 123 -36.10 3.09 -2.95
C LEU A 123 -36.10 3.66 -4.39
N GLY A 124 -35.27 3.14 -5.29
CA GLY A 124 -35.11 3.63 -6.66
C GLY A 124 -34.32 4.94 -6.78
N LEU A 125 -33.41 5.21 -5.82
CA LEU A 125 -32.47 6.34 -5.83
C LEU A 125 -31.13 5.97 -6.49
#